data_AF-A0A218Q7F6-F1
#
_entry.id   AF-A0A218Q7F6-F1
#
_cell.length_a   1.000
_cell.length_b   1.000
_cell.length_c   1.000
_cell.angle_alpha   90.00
_cell.angle_beta   90.00
_cell.angle_gamma   90.00
#
_symmetry.space_group_name_H-M   'P 1'
#
loop_
_entity.id
_entity.type
_entity.pdbx_description
1 polymer ?
#
loop_
_entity_poly.entity_id
_entity_poly.type
_entity_poly.pdbx_seq_one_letter_code
_entity_poly.pdbx_strand_id
1 'polypeptide(L)'
;MDVNIFLQRYASGERDFDQVDLSRANLGGAILHQVNLRGANLSKANLNKAHLEQANLSHADLSTTYLTSANLEGANLSGANLHKADLDRANLRAANLTNANLEGANFRNATLPDGTISD
;
A
#
# COMPACT_ATOMS: atom_id res chain seq x y z
N MET A 1 5.52 14.43 5.61
CA MET A 1 6.86 14.10 6.17
C MET A 1 7.83 13.92 5.02
N ASP A 2 9.09 14.28 5.17
CA ASP A 2 10.12 13.98 4.16
C ASP A 2 10.33 12.46 4.03
N VAL A 3 10.46 11.97 2.80
CA VAL A 3 10.57 10.52 2.53
C VAL A 3 11.86 9.92 3.08
N ASN A 4 12.96 10.67 3.11
CA ASN A 4 14.23 10.17 3.64
C ASN A 4 14.15 10.07 5.17
N ILE A 5 13.50 11.04 5.83
CA ILE A 5 13.24 10.97 7.27
C ILE A 5 12.37 9.76 7.60
N PHE A 6 11.31 9.51 6.82
CA PHE A 6 10.49 8.32 6.97
C PHE A 6 11.31 7.03 6.88
N LEU A 7 12.11 6.88 5.82
CA LEU A 7 12.91 5.68 5.60
C LEU A 7 13.99 5.50 6.67
N GLN A 8 14.60 6.60 7.15
CA GLN A 8 15.57 6.55 8.26
C GLN A 8 14.93 6.09 9.57
N ARG A 9 13.76 6.64 9.91
CA ARG A 9 13.00 6.24 11.11
C ARG A 9 12.56 4.78 11.03
N TYR A 10 12.08 4.35 9.86
CA TYR A 10 11.73 2.96 9.63
C TYR A 10 12.95 2.04 9.79
N ALA A 11 14.09 2.43 9.22
CA ALA A 11 15.34 1.70 9.33
C ALA A 11 15.87 1.65 10.77
N SER A 12 15.57 2.66 11.61
CA SER A 12 15.89 2.63 13.04
C SER A 12 14.92 1.82 13.89
N GLY A 13 13.98 1.09 13.27
CA GLY A 13 13.06 0.19 13.94
C GLY A 13 11.70 0.79 14.25
N GLU A 14 11.46 2.06 13.93
CA GLU A 14 10.14 2.63 14.06
C GLU A 14 9.18 1.96 13.08
N ARG A 15 7.97 1.65 13.55
CA ARG A 15 6.91 1.05 12.73
C ARG A 15 5.65 1.89 12.71
N ASP A 16 5.50 2.81 13.66
CA ASP A 16 4.30 3.61 13.77
C ASP A 16 4.42 4.93 13.03
N PHE A 17 3.73 5.02 11.89
CA PHE A 17 3.62 6.20 11.06
C PHE A 17 2.15 6.52 10.78
N ASP A 18 1.31 6.30 11.78
CA ASP A 18 -0.12 6.61 11.73
C ASP A 18 -0.37 8.05 11.23
N GLN A 19 -1.29 8.17 10.28
CA GLN A 19 -1.71 9.44 9.66
C GLN A 19 -0.60 10.27 9.00
N VAL A 20 0.57 9.67 8.74
CA VAL A 20 1.66 10.38 8.07
C VAL A 20 1.23 10.86 6.68
N ASP A 21 1.65 12.08 6.31
CA ASP A 21 1.60 12.53 4.93
C ASP A 21 2.85 12.07 4.17
N LEU A 22 2.66 11.12 3.26
CA LEU A 22 3.63 10.63 2.29
C LEU A 22 3.06 10.78 0.86
N SER A 23 2.15 11.73 0.65
CA SER A 23 1.57 11.98 -0.66
C SER A 23 2.68 12.29 -1.67
N ARG A 24 2.58 11.68 -2.86
CA ARG A 24 3.57 11.82 -3.95
C ARG A 24 4.98 11.35 -3.59
N ALA A 25 5.18 10.68 -2.45
CA ALA A 25 6.48 10.16 -2.05
C ALA A 25 6.95 9.07 -3.03
N ASN A 26 8.27 8.97 -3.23
CA ASN A 26 8.87 7.88 -3.98
C ASN A 26 9.37 6.80 -3.01
N LEU A 27 8.60 5.71 -2.92
CA LEU A 27 8.85 4.54 -2.08
C LEU A 27 8.97 3.26 -2.94
N GLY A 28 9.29 3.41 -4.22
CA GLY A 28 9.43 2.28 -5.15
C GLY A 28 10.50 1.30 -4.67
N GLY A 29 10.13 0.03 -4.55
CA GLY A 29 11.01 -1.03 -4.02
C GLY A 29 11.32 -0.93 -2.53
N ALA A 30 10.69 -0.02 -1.78
CA ALA A 30 10.93 0.11 -0.36
C ALA A 30 10.53 -1.17 0.40
N ILE A 31 11.33 -1.53 1.40
CA ILE A 31 11.08 -2.67 2.28
C ILE A 31 10.40 -2.18 3.55
N LEU A 32 9.08 -2.36 3.64
CA LEU A 32 8.21 -1.77 4.66
C LEU A 32 7.31 -2.81 5.36
N HIS A 33 7.83 -4.03 5.54
CA HIS A 33 7.13 -5.11 6.26
C HIS A 33 6.54 -4.64 7.60
N GLN A 34 5.27 -4.98 7.84
CA GLN A 34 4.57 -4.69 9.11
C GLN A 34 4.52 -3.21 9.51
N VAL A 35 4.78 -2.27 8.59
CA VAL A 35 4.66 -0.84 8.90
C VAL A 35 3.20 -0.48 9.23
N ASN A 36 3.00 0.38 10.22
CA ASN A 36 1.72 1.00 10.50
C ASN A 36 1.62 2.33 9.76
N LEU A 37 0.85 2.33 8.68
CA LEU A 37 0.48 3.48 7.85
C LEU A 37 -1.04 3.71 7.89
N ARG A 38 -1.69 3.35 9.01
CA ARG A 38 -3.13 3.57 9.20
C ARG A 38 -3.45 5.05 8.97
N GLY A 39 -4.49 5.32 8.19
CA GLY A 39 -4.92 6.69 7.88
C GLY A 39 -3.88 7.55 7.18
N ALA A 40 -2.75 7.00 6.72
CA ALA A 40 -1.71 7.76 6.04
C ALA A 40 -2.23 8.31 4.71
N ASN A 41 -1.74 9.49 4.34
CA ASN A 41 -1.93 10.00 2.98
C ASN A 41 -0.79 9.49 2.11
N LEU A 42 -1.10 8.53 1.23
CA LEU A 42 -0.19 7.96 0.23
C LEU A 42 -0.67 8.28 -1.20
N SER A 43 -1.58 9.25 -1.34
CA SER A 43 -2.15 9.60 -2.63
C SER A 43 -1.05 9.97 -3.62
N LYS A 44 -1.14 9.41 -4.83
CA LYS A 44 -0.15 9.60 -5.92
C LYS A 44 1.29 9.18 -5.58
N ALA A 45 1.50 8.47 -4.47
CA ALA A 45 2.83 7.95 -4.14
C ALA A 45 3.24 6.86 -5.15
N ASN A 46 4.54 6.70 -5.33
CA ASN A 46 5.12 5.57 -6.04
C ASN A 46 5.50 4.48 -5.03
N LEU A 47 4.75 3.39 -5.01
CA LEU A 47 4.99 2.16 -4.24
C LEU A 47 5.22 0.95 -5.16
N ASN A 48 5.59 1.19 -6.42
CA ASN A 48 5.87 0.10 -7.36
C ASN A 48 6.93 -0.83 -6.78
N LYS A 49 6.66 -2.14 -6.81
CA LYS A 49 7.53 -3.19 -6.26
C LYS A 49 7.84 -3.06 -4.76
N ALA A 50 7.10 -2.24 -4.01
CA ALA A 50 7.30 -2.12 -2.57
C ALA A 50 6.89 -3.42 -1.85
N HIS A 51 7.56 -3.70 -0.74
CA HIS A 51 7.29 -4.82 0.16
C HIS A 51 6.50 -4.32 1.37
N LEU A 52 5.19 -4.55 1.37
CA LEU A 52 4.20 -4.09 2.35
C LEU A 52 3.48 -5.28 3.00
N GLU A 53 4.13 -6.43 3.04
CA GLU A 53 3.62 -7.65 3.67
C GLU A 53 3.21 -7.34 5.12
N GLN A 54 1.97 -7.70 5.46
CA GLN A 54 1.37 -7.46 6.78
C GLN A 54 1.32 -5.98 7.22
N ALA A 55 1.50 -5.02 6.31
CA ALA A 55 1.39 -3.61 6.65
C ALA A 55 -0.04 -3.25 7.07
N ASN A 56 -0.19 -2.33 8.01
CA ASN A 56 -1.48 -1.73 8.33
C ASN A 56 -1.67 -0.47 7.50
N LEU A 57 -2.51 -0.56 6.47
CA LEU A 57 -2.92 0.52 5.58
C LEU A 57 -4.41 0.85 5.75
N SER A 58 -5.02 0.44 6.87
CA SER A 58 -6.44 0.67 7.10
C SER A 58 -6.75 2.16 7.10
N HIS A 59 -7.83 2.54 6.43
CA HIS A 59 -8.25 3.93 6.23
C HIS A 59 -7.23 4.85 5.53
N ALA A 60 -6.15 4.32 4.96
CA ALA A 60 -5.18 5.12 4.23
C ALA A 60 -5.78 5.66 2.92
N ASP A 61 -5.34 6.85 2.50
CA ASP A 61 -5.61 7.37 1.17
C ASP A 61 -4.54 6.89 0.19
N LEU A 62 -4.88 5.89 -0.62
CA LEU A 62 -4.07 5.31 -1.70
C LEU A 62 -4.63 5.70 -3.08
N SER A 63 -5.38 6.80 -3.16
CA SER A 63 -5.96 7.23 -4.42
C SER A 63 -4.88 7.59 -5.43
N THR A 64 -5.02 7.08 -6.66
CA THR A 64 -4.07 7.27 -7.76
C THR A 64 -2.63 6.86 -7.44
N THR A 65 -2.44 5.97 -6.46
CA THR A 65 -1.12 5.45 -6.07
C THR A 65 -0.65 4.38 -7.04
N TYR A 66 0.66 4.35 -7.32
CA TYR A 66 1.29 3.32 -8.15
C TYR A 66 1.75 2.17 -7.27
N LEU A 67 1.16 0.98 -7.44
CA LEU A 67 1.42 -0.24 -6.68
C LEU A 67 1.76 -1.41 -7.62
N THR A 68 2.21 -1.14 -8.84
CA THR A 68 2.55 -2.17 -9.83
C THR A 68 3.58 -3.12 -9.24
N SER A 69 3.25 -4.41 -9.22
CA SER A 69 4.08 -5.49 -8.66
C SER A 69 4.44 -5.33 -7.19
N ALA A 70 3.70 -4.54 -6.40
CA ALA A 70 3.89 -4.44 -4.96
C ALA A 70 3.46 -5.75 -4.25
N ASN A 71 4.14 -6.10 -3.16
CA ASN A 71 3.73 -7.21 -2.31
C ASN A 71 2.93 -6.68 -1.12
N LEU A 72 1.62 -6.90 -1.13
CA LEU A 72 0.65 -6.53 -0.10
C LEU A 72 0.10 -7.77 0.62
N GLU A 73 0.83 -8.89 0.58
CA GLU A 73 0.39 -10.14 1.21
C GLU A 73 0.04 -9.94 2.69
N GLY A 74 -1.18 -10.28 3.07
CA GLY A 74 -1.68 -10.13 4.44
C GLY A 74 -1.83 -8.67 4.91
N ALA A 75 -1.69 -7.67 4.04
CA ALA A 75 -1.85 -6.27 4.43
C ALA A 75 -3.30 -5.97 4.84
N ASN A 76 -3.47 -5.11 5.84
CA ASN A 76 -4.79 -4.60 6.21
C ASN A 76 -5.10 -3.33 5.41
N LEU A 77 -5.97 -3.43 4.41
CA LEU A 77 -6.45 -2.32 3.57
C LEU A 77 -7.91 -1.97 3.89
N SER A 78 -8.44 -2.39 5.05
CA SER A 78 -9.84 -2.14 5.39
C SER A 78 -10.16 -0.64 5.42
N GLY A 79 -11.24 -0.26 4.74
CA GLY A 79 -11.65 1.14 4.61
C GLY A 79 -10.66 2.04 3.86
N ALA A 80 -9.60 1.51 3.23
CA ALA A 80 -8.66 2.29 2.46
C ALA A 80 -9.30 2.83 1.17
N ASN A 81 -8.83 3.99 0.72
CA ASN A 81 -9.24 4.57 -0.55
C ASN A 81 -8.26 4.18 -1.65
N LEU A 82 -8.60 3.22 -2.50
CA LEU A 82 -7.80 2.77 -3.65
C LEU A 82 -8.33 3.33 -4.98
N HIS A 83 -9.11 4.41 -4.95
CA HIS A 83 -9.69 5.00 -6.16
C HIS A 83 -8.61 5.28 -7.22
N LYS A 84 -8.74 4.66 -8.39
CA LYS A 84 -7.76 4.75 -9.51
C LYS A 84 -6.32 4.35 -9.15
N ALA A 85 -6.11 3.55 -8.10
CA ALA A 85 -4.80 2.97 -7.81
C ALA A 85 -4.41 1.95 -8.89
N ASP A 86 -3.12 1.87 -9.22
CA ASP A 86 -2.60 0.89 -10.17
C ASP A 86 -1.95 -0.28 -9.43
N LEU A 87 -2.66 -1.41 -9.35
CA LEU A 87 -2.19 -2.65 -8.71
C LEU A 87 -1.84 -3.73 -9.75
N ASP A 88 -1.48 -3.37 -10.99
CA ASP A 88 -1.07 -4.37 -11.99
C ASP A 88 0.02 -5.30 -11.43
N ARG A 89 -0.22 -6.61 -11.48
CA ARG A 89 0.67 -7.67 -10.94
C ARG A 89 0.95 -7.60 -9.44
N ALA A 90 0.20 -6.82 -8.66
CA ALA A 90 0.38 -6.80 -7.20
C ALA A 90 -0.01 -8.14 -6.57
N ASN A 91 0.62 -8.49 -5.45
CA ASN A 91 0.21 -9.64 -4.64
C ASN A 91 -0.63 -9.17 -3.46
N LEU A 92 -1.94 -9.42 -3.49
CA LEU A 92 -2.88 -9.12 -2.40
C LEU A 92 -3.34 -10.38 -1.66
N ARG A 93 -2.64 -11.52 -1.80
CA ARG A 93 -3.02 -12.76 -1.12
C ARG A 93 -3.24 -12.51 0.36
N ALA A 94 -4.37 -12.97 0.91
CA ALA A 94 -4.78 -12.77 2.30
C ALA A 94 -4.91 -11.31 2.76
N ALA A 95 -4.87 -10.31 1.87
CA ALA A 95 -5.10 -8.92 2.23
C ALA A 95 -6.56 -8.67 2.61
N ASN A 96 -6.79 -7.80 3.58
CA ASN A 96 -8.13 -7.40 3.98
C ASN A 96 -8.59 -6.15 3.21
N LEU A 97 -9.49 -6.31 2.25
CA LEU A 97 -10.10 -5.21 1.47
C LEU A 97 -11.50 -4.81 1.94
N THR A 98 -11.91 -5.24 3.14
CA THR A 98 -13.27 -4.94 3.67
C THR A 98 -13.53 -3.43 3.65
N ASN A 99 -14.63 -3.01 3.02
CA ASN A 99 -15.03 -1.60 2.87
C ASN A 99 -14.02 -0.69 2.14
N ALA A 100 -13.02 -1.23 1.43
CA ALA A 100 -12.12 -0.43 0.63
C ALA A 100 -12.85 0.17 -0.59
N ASN A 101 -12.52 1.42 -0.94
CA ASN A 101 -13.00 2.00 -2.20
C ASN A 101 -12.10 1.54 -3.36
N LEU A 102 -12.63 0.68 -4.22
CA LEU A 102 -11.89 0.10 -5.35
C LEU A 102 -12.28 0.72 -6.70
N GLU A 103 -13.07 1.79 -6.71
CA GLU A 103 -13.56 2.38 -7.96
C GLU A 103 -12.41 2.80 -8.88
N GLY A 104 -12.37 2.21 -10.08
CA GLY A 104 -11.34 2.47 -11.08
C GLY A 104 -9.94 1.94 -10.75
N ALA A 105 -9.78 1.16 -9.68
CA ALA A 105 -8.52 0.49 -9.38
C ALA A 105 -8.20 -0.55 -10.45
N ASN A 106 -6.93 -0.60 -10.88
CA ASN A 106 -6.46 -1.58 -11.85
C ASN A 106 -5.90 -2.81 -11.13
N PHE A 107 -6.54 -3.96 -11.28
CA PHE A 107 -6.10 -5.24 -10.69
C PHE A 107 -5.54 -6.21 -11.72
N ARG A 108 -5.24 -5.77 -12.95
CA ARG A 108 -4.78 -6.68 -14.00
C ARG A 108 -3.61 -7.55 -13.53
N ASN A 109 -3.67 -8.85 -13.77
CA ASN A 109 -2.65 -9.82 -13.34
C ASN A 109 -2.37 -9.86 -11.82
N ALA A 110 -3.15 -9.19 -10.97
CA ALA A 110 -2.93 -9.17 -9.53
C ALA A 110 -3.37 -10.52 -8.92
N THR A 111 -2.65 -10.99 -7.90
CA THR A 111 -3.16 -12.06 -7.03
C THR A 111 -4.14 -11.43 -6.04
N LEU A 112 -5.39 -11.87 -6.05
CA LEU A 112 -6.48 -11.38 -5.20
C LEU A 112 -6.40 -11.97 -3.77
N PRO A 113 -7.19 -11.43 -2.81
CA PRO A 113 -7.17 -11.91 -1.43
C PRO A 113 -7.37 -13.42 -1.25
N ASP A 114 -8.17 -14.05 -2.10
CA ASP A 114 -8.43 -15.50 -2.08
C ASP A 114 -7.33 -16.34 -2.77
N GLY A 115 -6.31 -15.69 -3.34
CA GLY A 115 -5.21 -16.32 -4.05
C GLY A 115 -5.46 -16.56 -5.54
N THR A 116 -6.64 -16.19 -6.06
CA THR A 116 -6.90 -16.22 -7.51
C THR A 116 -6.15 -15.09 -8.22
N ILE A 117 -5.91 -15.23 -9.53
CA ILE A 117 -5.29 -14.17 -10.34
C ILE A 117 -6.41 -13.45 -11.10
N SER A 118 -6.42 -12.12 -11.04
CA SER A 118 -7.30 -11.29 -11.88
C SER A 118 -6.76 -11.25 -13.31
N ASP A 119 -7.65 -11.38 -14.28
CA ASP A 119 -7.35 -11.25 -15.72
C ASP A 119 -6.99 -9.80 -16.13
#